data_AF-A3MTA5-F1
#
_entry.id   AF-A3MTA5-F1
#
_cell.length_a   1.000
_cell.length_b   1.000
_cell.length_c   1.000
_cell.angle_alpha   90.00
_cell.angle_beta   90.00
_cell.angle_gamma   90.00
#
_symmetry.space_group_name_H-M   'P 1'
#
loop_
_entity.id
_entity.type
_entity.pdbx_description
1 polymer ?
#
loop_
_entity_poly.entity_id
_entity_poly.type
_entity_poly.pdbx_seq_one_letter_code
_entity_poly.pdbx_strand_id
1 'polypeptide(L)'
;MATLCLELLEATEWLEAWRKIDKLAQSSGEYVLAKFLASAYALANDGIYGALSPMTREFLARDIVVCLEKASQVLESQLFSQPL
;
A
#
# COMPACT_ATOMS: atom_id res chain seq x y z
N MET A 1 -4.02 -5.30 9.72
CA MET A 1 -3.08 -4.28 9.18
C MET A 1 -2.74 -4.59 7.73
N ALA A 2 -2.13 -5.73 7.42
CA ALA A 2 -1.88 -6.16 6.04
C ALA A 2 -3.14 -6.22 5.14
N THR A 3 -4.25 -6.74 5.66
CA THR A 3 -5.55 -6.81 4.98
C THR A 3 -6.13 -5.44 4.64
N LEU A 4 -5.86 -4.43 5.47
CA LEU A 4 -6.34 -3.07 5.27
C LEU A 4 -5.81 -2.46 3.96
N CYS A 5 -4.60 -2.87 3.56
CA CYS A 5 -3.95 -2.44 2.33
C CYS A 5 -4.64 -3.02 1.09
N LEU A 6 -5.02 -4.30 1.16
CA LEU A 6 -5.78 -4.98 0.11
C LEU A 6 -7.21 -4.44 0.02
N GLU A 7 -7.87 -4.23 1.17
CA GLU A 7 -9.21 -3.62 1.24
C GLU A 7 -9.23 -2.22 0.64
N LEU A 8 -8.27 -1.36 0.97
CA LEU A 8 -8.15 -0.01 0.43
C LEU A 8 -7.96 0.02 -1.10
N LEU A 9 -7.33 -1.01 -1.66
CA LEU A 9 -7.10 -1.15 -3.11
C LEU A 9 -8.20 -1.97 -3.79
N GLU A 10 -9.23 -2.38 -3.05
CA GLU A 10 -10.26 -3.31 -3.50
C GLU A 10 -9.67 -4.57 -4.16
N ALA A 11 -8.54 -5.05 -3.64
CA ALA A 11 -7.78 -6.15 -4.21
C ALA A 11 -7.98 -7.41 -3.38
N THR A 12 -8.05 -8.56 -4.04
CA THR A 12 -8.23 -9.86 -3.37
C THR A 12 -6.91 -10.58 -3.12
N GLU A 13 -5.88 -10.22 -3.88
CA GLU A 13 -4.54 -10.79 -3.76
C GLU A 13 -3.43 -9.73 -3.95
N TRP A 14 -2.25 -10.03 -3.43
CA TRP A 14 -1.10 -9.12 -3.48
C TRP A 14 -0.67 -8.77 -4.91
N LEU A 15 -0.72 -9.72 -5.84
CA LEU A 15 -0.33 -9.47 -7.22
C LEU A 15 -1.27 -8.46 -7.90
N GLU A 16 -2.56 -8.55 -7.62
CA GLU A 16 -3.57 -7.61 -8.08
C GLU A 16 -3.31 -6.21 -7.50
N ALA A 17 -3.06 -6.13 -6.19
CA ALA A 17 -2.72 -4.88 -5.51
C ALA A 17 -1.48 -4.21 -6.13
N TRP A 18 -0.42 -4.97 -6.41
CA TRP A 18 0.79 -4.47 -7.07
C TRP A 18 0.49 -3.89 -8.46
N ARG A 19 -0.33 -4.57 -9.27
CA ARG A 19 -0.72 -4.08 -10.60
C ARG A 19 -1.55 -2.79 -10.52
N LYS A 20 -2.45 -2.68 -9.54
CA LYS A 20 -3.27 -1.48 -9.34
C LYS A 20 -2.38 -0.29 -8.96
N ILE A 21 -1.47 -0.48 -8.00
CA ILE A 21 -0.56 0.59 -7.58
C ILE A 21 0.40 1.03 -8.68
N ASP A 22 0.94 0.10 -9.46
CA ASP A 22 1.85 0.47 -10.56
C ASP A 22 1.15 1.39 -11.57
N LYS A 23 -0.09 1.09 -11.95
CA LYS A 23 -0.93 1.97 -12.80
C LYS A 23 -1.21 3.32 -12.15
N LEU A 24 -1.55 3.33 -10.86
CA LEU A 24 -1.79 4.56 -10.10
C LEU A 24 -0.53 5.43 -10.04
N ALA A 25 0.63 4.85 -9.73
CA ALA A 25 1.90 5.56 -9.66
C ALA A 25 2.30 6.14 -11.03
N GLN A 26 2.12 5.39 -12.11
CA GLN A 26 2.39 5.86 -13.47
C GLN A 26 1.50 7.04 -13.88
N SER A 27 0.21 7.01 -13.53
CA SER A 27 -0.74 8.07 -13.91
C SER A 27 -0.69 9.31 -13.01
N SER A 28 -0.37 9.15 -11.72
CA SER A 28 -0.36 10.25 -10.74
C SER A 28 1.03 10.85 -10.48
N GLY A 29 2.10 10.09 -10.75
CA GLY A 29 3.46 10.41 -10.31
C GLY A 29 3.67 10.23 -8.80
N GLU A 30 2.69 9.70 -8.07
CA GLU A 30 2.71 9.54 -6.61
C GLU A 30 3.14 8.11 -6.23
N TYR A 31 4.37 7.96 -5.77
CA TYR A 31 4.96 6.66 -5.40
C TYR A 31 4.70 6.24 -3.95
N VAL A 32 4.00 7.07 -3.17
CA VAL A 32 3.66 6.80 -1.76
C VAL A 32 2.84 5.52 -1.59
N LEU A 33 1.97 5.21 -2.55
CA LEU A 33 1.19 3.97 -2.59
C LEU A 33 2.08 2.73 -2.69
N ALA A 34 3.18 2.80 -3.45
CA ALA A 34 4.11 1.68 -3.57
C ALA A 34 4.86 1.42 -2.26
N LYS A 35 5.22 2.48 -1.51
CA LYS A 35 5.81 2.34 -0.16
C LYS A 35 4.82 1.72 0.82
N PHE A 36 3.58 2.21 0.82
CA PHE A 36 2.50 1.68 1.64
C PHE A 36 2.30 0.16 1.42
N LEU A 37 2.21 -0.26 0.15
CA LEU A 37 2.04 -1.67 -0.20
C LEU A 37 3.26 -2.53 0.12
N ALA A 38 4.47 -2.02 -0.10
CA ALA A 38 5.69 -2.74 0.26
C ALA A 38 5.76 -3.02 1.77
N SER A 39 5.49 -2.00 2.58
CA SER A 39 5.47 -2.10 4.04
C SER A 39 4.38 -3.06 4.52
N ALA A 40 3.17 -2.99 3.94
CA ALA A 40 2.08 -3.91 4.25
C ALA A 40 2.39 -5.35 3.86
N TYR A 41 2.94 -5.58 2.66
CA TYR A 41 3.31 -6.90 2.16
C TYR A 41 4.39 -7.56 3.03
N ALA A 42 5.44 -6.81 3.37
CA ALA A 42 6.52 -7.32 4.22
C ALA A 42 6.03 -7.75 5.61
N LEU A 43 5.05 -7.03 6.17
CA LEU A 43 4.44 -7.37 7.46
C LEU A 43 3.39 -8.48 7.36
N ALA A 44 2.86 -8.76 6.17
CA ALA A 44 1.89 -9.83 5.92
C ALA A 44 2.52 -11.17 5.60
N ASN A 45 3.75 -11.16 5.08
CA ASN A 45 4.44 -12.35 4.64
C ASN A 45 5.24 -12.95 5.81
N ASP A 46 4.83 -14.11 6.30
CA ASP A 46 5.44 -14.75 7.48
C ASP A 46 6.96 -14.98 7.32
N GLY A 47 7.42 -15.31 6.12
CA GLY A 47 8.84 -15.52 5.83
C GLY A 47 9.64 -14.23 5.95
N ILE A 48 9.12 -13.13 5.40
CA ILE A 48 9.74 -11.80 5.54
C ILE A 48 9.65 -11.33 6.99
N TYR A 49 8.45 -11.33 7.57
CA TYR A 49 8.21 -10.91 8.94
C TYR A 49 9.16 -11.62 9.90
N GLY A 50 9.27 -12.95 9.81
CA GLY A 50 10.16 -13.76 10.65
C GLY A 50 11.64 -13.38 10.55
N ALA A 51 12.10 -12.97 9.37
CA ALA A 51 13.49 -12.55 9.14
C ALA A 51 13.79 -11.12 9.63
N LEU A 52 12.77 -10.27 9.76
CA LEU A 52 12.96 -8.87 10.18
C LEU A 52 13.18 -8.74 11.69
N SER A 53 14.01 -7.77 12.07
CA SER A 53 14.17 -7.38 13.48
C SER A 53 12.89 -6.71 14.02
N PRO A 54 12.66 -6.71 15.35
CA PRO A 54 11.55 -5.97 15.95
C PRO A 54 11.55 -4.48 15.56
N MET A 55 12.72 -3.84 15.53
CA MET A 55 12.87 -2.43 15.13
C MET A 55 12.43 -2.19 13.69
N THR A 56 12.79 -3.08 12.76
CA THR A 56 12.39 -2.98 11.36
C THR A 56 10.88 -3.19 11.20
N ARG A 57 10.29 -4.14 11.92
CA ARG A 57 8.83 -4.37 11.89
C ARG A 57 8.07 -3.15 12.39
N GLU A 58 8.54 -2.54 13.49
CA GLU A 58 7.93 -1.33 14.04
C GLU A 58 8.07 -0.14 13.09
N PHE A 59 9.22 0.03 12.45
CA PHE A 59 9.42 1.03 11.40
C PHE A 59 8.40 0.88 10.27
N LEU A 60 8.24 -0.33 9.72
CA LEU A 60 7.28 -0.61 8.65
C LEU A 60 5.83 -0.37 9.10
N ALA A 61 5.49 -0.73 10.34
CA ALA A 61 4.15 -0.52 10.86
C ALA A 61 3.83 0.98 10.99
N ARG A 62 4.80 1.79 11.42
CA ARG A 62 4.67 3.25 11.46
C ARG A 62 4.57 3.84 10.05
N ASP A 63 5.37 3.34 9.11
CA ASP A 63 5.36 3.77 7.72
C ASP A 63 3.98 3.53 7.05
N ILE A 64 3.32 2.40 7.34
CA ILE A 64 1.93 2.15 6.92
C ILE A 64 0.99 3.23 7.44
N VAL A 65 1.08 3.58 8.73
CA VAL A 65 0.21 4.60 9.33
C VAL A 65 0.44 5.97 8.71
N VAL A 66 1.70 6.36 8.49
CA VAL A 66 2.07 7.64 7.86
C VAL A 66 1.58 7.70 6.41
N CYS A 67 1.72 6.60 5.67
CA CYS A 67 1.33 6.57 4.27
C CYS A 67 -0.20 6.43 4.06
N LEU A 68 -0.95 5.99 5.07
CA LEU A 68 -2.39 5.72 4.96
C LEU A 68 -3.18 6.95 4.51
N GLU A 69 -2.96 8.10 5.15
CA GLU A 69 -3.71 9.33 4.85
C GLU A 69 -3.47 9.80 3.41
N LYS A 70 -2.20 9.80 2.99
CA LYS A 70 -1.83 10.17 1.63
C LYS A 70 -2.32 9.13 0.60
N ALA A 71 -2.31 7.84 0.96
CA ALA A 71 -2.83 6.78 0.11
C ALA A 71 -4.33 6.96 -0.18
N SER A 72 -5.13 7.24 0.85
CA SER A 72 -6.56 7.53 0.69
C SER A 72 -6.81 8.74 -0.22
N GLN A 73 -6.08 9.84 -0.01
CA GLN A 73 -6.22 11.06 -0.83
C GLN A 73 -5.91 10.81 -2.31
N VAL A 74 -4.85 10.05 -2.62
CA VAL A 74 -4.50 9.73 -4.01
C VAL A 74 -5.59 8.88 -4.66
N LEU A 75 -6.12 7.88 -3.94
CA LEU A 75 -7.20 7.02 -4.45
C LEU A 75 -8.51 7.80 -4.69
N GLU A 76 -8.90 8.65 -3.74
CA GLU A 76 -10.07 9.52 -3.88
C GLU A 76 -9.93 10.49 -5.07
N SER A 77 -8.76 11.12 -5.24
CA SER A 77 -8.52 12.03 -6.36
C SER A 77 -8.66 11.37 -7.74
N GLN A 78 -8.35 10.07 -7.83
CA GLN A 78 -8.47 9.28 -9.07
C GLN A 78 -9.93 8.87 -9.34
N LEU A 79 -10.72 8.58 -8.30
CA LEU A 79 -12.15 8.32 -8.39
C LEU A 79 -12.92 9.54 -8.95
N PHE A 80 -12.57 10.76 -8.52
CA PHE A 80 -13.20 12.00 -9.02
C PHE A 80 -12.67 12.49 -10.36
N SER A 81 -11.62 11.86 -10.89
CA SER A 81 -11.01 12.23 -12.19
C SER A 81 -11.55 11.41 -13.36
N GLN A 82 -12.44 10.44 -13.14
CA GLN A 82 -13.08 9.71 -14.24
C GLN A 82 -14.25 10.53 -14.81
N PRO A 83 -14.26 10.85 -16.13
CA PRO A 83 -15.42 11.48 -16.75
C PRO A 83 -16.59 10.49 -16.81
N LEU A 84 -17.80 10.99 -16.51
CA LEU A 84 -19.09 10.32 -16.65
C LEU A 84 -19.31 9.74 -18.05
#